data_AF-A0A8J6Z2U5-F1
#
_entry.id   AF-A0A8J6Z2U5-F1
#
_cell.length_a   1.000
_cell.length_b   1.000
_cell.length_c   1.000
_cell.angle_alpha   90.00
_cell.angle_beta   90.00
_cell.angle_gamma   90.00
#
_symmetry.space_group_name_H-M   'P 1'
#
loop_
_entity.id
_entity.type
_entity.pdbx_description
1 polymer ?
#
loop_
_entity_poly.entity_id
_entity_poly.type
_entity_poly.pdbx_seq_one_letter_code
_entity_poly.pdbx_strand_id
1 'polypeptide(L)'
;MATREDNIKKIDTALEAMSDEELDQVAGGTWAETAADSRFLNSLNGSTDRYGALRIAFTPGSKIQDEIKAGWAKVGITFTAHNGAISGNEYYLGTKKITQSEARRHAMEYCHKFMDVKDWDW
;
A
#
# COMPACT_ATOMS: atom_id res chain seq x y z
N MET A 1 -31.69 15.23 20.88
CA MET A 1 -30.68 15.45 19.83
C MET A 1 -29.33 15.05 20.42
N ALA A 2 -28.61 14.12 19.82
CA ALA A 2 -27.28 13.74 20.31
C ALA A 2 -26.31 14.92 20.11
N THR A 3 -25.49 15.22 21.10
CA THR A 3 -24.51 16.30 20.99
C THR A 3 -23.35 15.87 20.10
N ARG A 4 -22.60 16.84 19.55
CA ARG A 4 -21.41 16.56 18.73
C ARG A 4 -20.40 15.67 19.47
N GLU A 5 -20.29 15.85 20.78
CA GLU A 5 -19.41 15.05 21.66
C GLU A 5 -19.92 13.62 21.82
N ASP A 6 -21.23 13.41 21.88
CA ASP A 6 -21.82 12.05 21.94
C ASP A 6 -21.59 11.28 20.63
N ASN A 7 -21.59 11.98 19.49
CA ASN A 7 -21.31 11.36 18.20
C ASN A 7 -19.82 11.00 18.04
N ILE A 8 -18.91 11.84 18.54
CA ILE A 8 -17.46 11.56 18.51
C ILE A 8 -17.16 10.35 19.39
N LYS A 9 -17.68 10.31 20.62
CA LYS A 9 -17.49 9.14 21.51
C LYS A 9 -18.01 7.85 20.92
N LYS A 10 -19.17 7.87 20.26
CA LYS A 10 -19.72 6.67 19.59
C LYS A 10 -18.85 6.18 18.43
N ILE A 11 -18.20 7.08 17.72
CA ILE A 11 -17.26 6.73 16.65
C ILE A 11 -15.99 6.12 17.24
N ASP A 12 -15.42 6.72 18.28
CA ASP A 12 -14.22 6.21 18.95
C ASP A 12 -14.47 4.84 19.59
N THR A 13 -15.61 4.65 20.26
CA THR A 13 -15.98 3.35 20.84
C THR A 13 -16.24 2.28 19.78
N ALA A 14 -16.74 2.65 18.60
CA ALA A 14 -16.92 1.71 17.49
C ALA A 14 -15.58 1.33 16.85
N LEU A 15 -14.62 2.26 16.78
CA LEU A 15 -13.26 2.03 16.29
C LEU A 15 -12.44 1.13 17.20
N GLU A 16 -12.56 1.29 18.52
CA GLU A 16 -11.88 0.44 19.51
C GLU A 16 -12.46 -0.99 19.58
N ALA A 17 -13.66 -1.21 19.04
CA ALA A 17 -14.36 -2.49 19.07
C ALA A 17 -14.19 -3.34 17.79
N MET A 18 -13.55 -2.82 16.75
CA MET A 18 -13.28 -3.54 15.49
C MET A 18 -12.00 -4.36 15.57
N SER A 19 -11.98 -5.55 14.96
CA SER A 19 -10.74 -6.33 14.84
C SER A 19 -9.76 -5.69 13.87
N ASP A 20 -8.47 -6.03 13.95
CA ASP A 20 -7.45 -5.55 13.01
C ASP A 20 -7.83 -5.86 11.55
N GLU A 21 -8.48 -7.00 11.27
CA GLU A 21 -8.99 -7.32 9.93
C GLU A 21 -10.20 -6.46 9.49
N GLU A 22 -11.07 -6.06 10.43
CA GLU A 22 -12.21 -5.18 10.14
C GLU A 22 -11.75 -3.72 9.94
N LEU A 23 -10.73 -3.28 10.69
CA LEU A 23 -10.03 -2.02 10.45
C LEU A 23 -9.32 -2.02 9.09
N ASP A 24 -8.72 -3.13 8.68
CA ASP A 24 -8.13 -3.31 7.34
C ASP A 24 -9.20 -3.31 6.24
N GLN A 25 -10.44 -3.74 6.50
CA GLN A 25 -11.55 -3.63 5.53
C GLN A 25 -12.15 -2.23 5.45
N VAL A 26 -12.20 -1.48 6.55
CA VAL A 26 -12.75 -0.11 6.59
C VAL A 26 -11.76 0.92 6.00
N ALA A 27 -10.46 0.61 6.01
CA ALA A 27 -9.39 1.47 5.53
C ALA A 27 -8.71 0.98 4.22
N GLY A 28 -8.63 -0.32 3.98
CA GLY A 28 -7.36 -0.89 3.51
C GLY A 28 -7.23 -1.32 2.05
N GLY A 29 -8.21 -1.11 1.17
CA GLY A 29 -8.07 -1.56 -0.23
C GLY A 29 -6.78 -1.09 -0.91
N THR A 30 -6.36 0.16 -0.65
CA THR A 30 -5.23 0.77 -1.38
C THR A 30 -4.02 1.04 -0.49
N TRP A 31 -4.22 1.28 0.81
CA TRP A 31 -3.12 1.44 1.75
C TRP A 31 -2.46 0.10 2.09
N ALA A 32 -3.21 -1.01 2.17
CA ALA A 32 -2.64 -2.33 2.35
C ALA A 32 -1.86 -2.78 1.11
N GLU A 33 -2.37 -2.52 -0.10
CA GLU A 33 -1.65 -2.78 -1.35
C GLU A 33 -0.33 -1.97 -1.41
N THR A 34 -0.39 -0.69 -1.06
CA THR A 34 0.78 0.19 -1.02
C THR A 34 1.79 -0.26 0.05
N ALA A 35 1.31 -0.73 1.21
CA ALA A 35 2.15 -1.32 2.25
C ALA A 35 2.84 -2.60 1.76
N ALA A 36 2.10 -3.48 1.10
CA ALA A 36 2.64 -4.70 0.49
C ALA A 36 3.72 -4.37 -0.55
N ASP A 37 3.52 -3.35 -1.37
CA ASP A 37 4.55 -2.91 -2.34
C ASP A 37 5.80 -2.35 -1.67
N SER A 38 5.66 -1.58 -0.59
CA SER A 38 6.81 -1.09 0.18
C SER A 38 7.65 -2.24 0.74
N ARG A 39 6.99 -3.29 1.25
CA ARG A 39 7.65 -4.49 1.77
C ARG A 39 8.33 -5.28 0.65
N PHE A 40 7.63 -5.47 -0.46
CA PHE A 40 8.17 -6.12 -1.66
C PHE A 40 9.41 -5.40 -2.19
N LEU A 41 9.34 -4.08 -2.40
CA LEU A 41 10.45 -3.28 -2.95
C LEU A 41 11.63 -3.22 -1.98
N ASN A 42 11.38 -3.09 -0.67
CA ASN A 42 12.42 -3.17 0.35
C ASN A 42 13.17 -4.50 0.26
N SER A 43 12.44 -5.62 0.27
CA SER A 43 13.05 -6.95 0.17
C SER A 43 13.72 -7.20 -1.18
N LEU A 44 13.19 -6.66 -2.28
CA LEU A 44 13.73 -6.87 -3.62
C LEU A 44 15.07 -6.15 -3.79
N ASN A 45 15.10 -4.84 -3.55
CA ASN A 45 16.23 -3.99 -3.90
C ASN A 45 16.52 -2.87 -2.89
N GLY A 46 15.85 -2.86 -1.73
CA GLY A 46 16.06 -1.85 -0.68
C GLY A 46 15.67 -0.43 -1.08
N SER A 47 14.85 -0.24 -2.10
CA SER A 47 14.54 1.10 -2.63
C SER A 47 13.55 1.90 -1.82
N THR A 48 12.85 1.24 -0.90
CA THR A 48 11.86 1.83 0.00
C THR A 48 12.10 1.26 1.39
N ASP A 49 11.68 1.96 2.45
CA ASP A 49 11.48 1.30 3.74
C ASP A 49 10.24 0.40 3.71
N ARG A 50 10.06 -0.39 4.78
CA ARG A 50 8.86 -1.18 5.02
C ARG A 50 7.84 -0.32 5.77
N TYR A 51 6.70 -0.05 5.15
CA TYR A 51 5.63 0.74 5.75
C TYR A 51 4.41 -0.12 6.02
N GLY A 52 3.79 0.06 7.19
CA GLY A 52 2.47 -0.51 7.50
C GLY A 52 1.34 0.35 6.92
N ALA A 53 0.19 -0.27 6.67
CA ALA A 53 -0.98 0.39 6.09
C ALA A 53 -1.41 1.64 6.88
N LEU A 54 -1.42 1.57 8.21
CA LEU A 54 -1.74 2.71 9.08
C LEU A 54 -0.75 3.87 8.91
N ARG A 55 0.56 3.58 8.79
CA ARG A 55 1.57 4.64 8.57
C ARG A 55 1.36 5.32 7.21
N ILE A 56 0.94 4.56 6.20
CA ILE A 56 0.61 5.10 4.87
C ILE A 56 -0.66 5.95 4.94
N ALA A 57 -1.70 5.48 5.64
CA ALA A 57 -2.97 6.18 5.81
C ALA A 57 -2.82 7.49 6.62
N PHE A 58 -2.06 7.44 7.73
CA PHE A 58 -1.85 8.56 8.65
C PHE A 58 -0.64 9.44 8.29
N THR A 59 0.03 9.17 7.17
CA THR A 59 0.96 10.13 6.56
C THR A 59 0.26 10.78 5.36
N PRO A 60 -0.74 11.67 5.59
CA PRO A 60 -1.40 12.39 4.53
C PRO A 60 -0.36 13.31 3.87
N GLY A 61 0.09 12.92 2.68
CA GLY A 61 1.15 13.60 1.96
C GLY A 61 1.88 12.62 1.06
N SER A 62 2.29 13.10 -0.11
CA SER A 62 2.82 12.25 -1.17
C SER A 62 4.13 11.55 -0.81
N LYS A 63 4.81 11.88 0.29
CA LYS A 63 6.19 11.40 0.55
C LYS A 63 6.35 9.88 0.52
N ILE A 64 5.57 9.11 1.29
CA ILE A 64 5.68 7.65 1.27
C ILE A 64 5.28 7.08 -0.10
N GLN A 65 4.26 7.66 -0.72
CA GLN A 65 3.79 7.24 -2.04
C GLN A 65 4.81 7.56 -3.14
N ASP A 66 5.51 8.68 -3.02
CA ASP A 66 6.57 9.13 -3.91
C ASP A 66 7.80 8.23 -3.76
N GLU A 67 8.12 7.80 -2.53
CA GLU A 67 9.18 6.82 -2.30
C GLU A 67 8.84 5.47 -2.94
N ILE A 68 7.61 4.97 -2.76
CA ILE A 68 7.15 3.72 -3.40
C ILE A 68 7.12 3.86 -4.92
N LYS A 69 6.65 5.00 -5.43
CA LYS A 69 6.67 5.33 -6.86
C LYS A 69 8.09 5.37 -7.42
N ALA A 70 9.04 5.96 -6.70
CA ALA A 70 10.44 5.98 -7.06
C ALA A 70 11.05 4.57 -7.03
N GLY A 71 10.66 3.73 -6.08
CA GLY A 71 11.07 2.33 -6.01
C GLY A 71 10.60 1.52 -7.22
N TRP A 72 9.33 1.68 -7.63
CA TRP A 72 8.81 1.07 -8.86
C TRP A 72 9.47 1.62 -10.13
N ALA A 73 9.75 2.92 -10.18
CA ALA A 73 10.41 3.53 -11.33
C ALA A 73 11.81 2.98 -11.59
N LYS A 74 12.55 2.58 -10.54
CA LYS A 74 13.89 1.94 -10.68
C LYS A 74 13.84 0.59 -11.40
N VAL A 75 12.69 -0.08 -11.42
CA VAL A 75 12.46 -1.35 -12.12
C VAL A 75 11.57 -1.17 -13.35
N GLY A 76 11.48 0.06 -13.88
CA GLY A 76 10.77 0.36 -15.13
C GLY A 76 9.24 0.37 -15.03
N ILE A 77 8.68 0.36 -13.82
CA ILE A 77 7.23 0.39 -13.59
C ILE A 77 6.80 1.81 -13.21
N THR A 78 5.81 2.33 -13.94
CA THR A 78 5.11 3.55 -13.51
C THR A 78 4.00 3.15 -12.54
N PHE A 79 4.00 3.78 -11.37
CA PHE A 79 3.07 3.50 -10.28
C PHE A 79 2.23 4.74 -9.95
N THR A 80 0.94 4.52 -9.73
CA THR A 80 0.00 5.52 -9.22
C THR A 80 -0.73 4.95 -8.02
N ALA A 81 -0.49 5.53 -6.85
CA ALA A 81 -1.27 5.24 -5.65
C ALA A 81 -2.63 5.95 -5.72
N HIS A 82 -3.69 5.25 -5.35
CA HIS A 82 -5.03 5.84 -5.26
C HIS A 82 -5.45 5.97 -3.78
N ASN A 83 -5.76 7.19 -3.33
CA ASN A 83 -6.17 7.43 -1.94
C ASN A 83 -7.68 7.27 -1.76
N GLY A 84 -8.20 6.07 -1.98
CA GLY A 84 -9.62 5.77 -1.81
C GLY A 84 -9.89 4.29 -1.57
N ALA A 85 -11.02 3.97 -0.95
CA ALA A 85 -11.40 2.60 -0.54
C ALA A 85 -11.79 1.66 -1.70
N ILE A 86 -11.97 2.18 -2.92
CA ILE A 86 -12.66 1.46 -4.02
C ILE A 86 -11.74 1.21 -5.24
N SER A 87 -10.66 1.98 -5.38
CA SER A 87 -9.75 1.90 -6.53
C SER A 87 -8.36 1.50 -6.05
N GLY A 88 -7.94 0.28 -6.37
CA GLY A 88 -6.59 -0.20 -6.08
C GLY A 88 -5.51 0.55 -6.87
N ASN A 89 -4.26 0.28 -6.51
CA ASN A 89 -3.10 0.89 -7.16
C ASN A 89 -3.01 0.55 -8.65
N GLU A 90 -2.45 1.46 -9.44
CA GLU A 90 -2.24 1.25 -10.87
C GLU A 90 -0.77 1.13 -11.22
N TYR A 91 -0.48 0.16 -12.11
CA TYR A 91 0.86 -0.18 -12.56
C TYR A 91 0.90 -0.15 -14.07
N TYR A 92 1.96 0.42 -14.63
CA TYR A 92 2.17 0.48 -16.07
C TYR A 92 3.59 0.08 -16.42
N LEU A 93 3.72 -0.78 -17.42
CA LEU A 93 4.99 -1.08 -18.09
C LEU A 93 4.98 -0.36 -19.44
N GLY A 94 5.71 0.74 -19.52
CA GLY A 94 5.57 1.71 -20.61
C GLY A 94 4.16 2.32 -20.62
N THR A 95 3.41 2.14 -21.70
CA THR A 95 2.03 2.64 -21.84
C THR A 95 0.95 1.62 -21.47
N LYS A 96 1.33 0.35 -21.22
CA LYS A 96 0.39 -0.73 -20.95
C LYS A 96 0.09 -0.83 -19.46
N LYS A 97 -1.19 -0.72 -19.08
CA LYS A 97 -1.66 -1.04 -17.72
C LYS A 97 -1.49 -2.54 -17.47
N ILE A 98 -0.91 -2.88 -16.33
CA ILE A 98 -0.69 -4.26 -15.88
C ILE A 98 -1.19 -4.44 -14.44
N THR A 99 -1.33 -5.69 -14.00
CA THR A 99 -1.68 -6.03 -12.62
C THR A 99 -0.47 -5.88 -11.68
N GLN A 100 -0.72 -5.77 -10.38
CA GLN A 100 0.34 -5.74 -9.36
C GLN A 100 1.24 -6.98 -9.44
N SER A 101 0.64 -8.16 -9.61
CA SER A 101 1.40 -9.42 -9.74
C SER A 101 2.32 -9.44 -10.96
N GLU A 102 1.86 -8.89 -12.08
CA GLU A 102 2.70 -8.74 -13.28
C GLU A 102 3.83 -7.74 -13.06
N ALA A 103 3.57 -6.62 -12.36
CA ALA A 103 4.57 -5.64 -12.00
C ALA A 103 5.66 -6.24 -11.09
N ARG A 104 5.26 -7.02 -10.07
CA ARG A 104 6.18 -7.72 -9.16
C ARG A 104 7.04 -8.74 -9.91
N ARG A 105 6.43 -9.54 -10.79
CA ARG A 105 7.16 -10.50 -11.61
C ARG A 105 8.19 -9.80 -12.50
N HIS A 106 7.79 -8.71 -13.17
CA HIS A 106 8.71 -7.91 -13.98
C HIS A 106 9.88 -7.36 -13.14
N ALA A 107 9.60 -6.84 -11.96
CA ALA A 107 10.64 -6.31 -11.07
C ALA A 107 11.62 -7.40 -10.59
N MET A 108 11.12 -8.59 -10.27
CA MET A 108 11.97 -9.75 -9.93
C MET A 108 12.85 -10.17 -11.11
N GLU A 109 12.29 -10.22 -12.32
CA GLU A 109 13.03 -10.52 -13.56
C GLU A 109 14.11 -9.45 -13.82
N TYR A 110 13.76 -8.17 -13.70
CA TYR A 110 14.67 -7.03 -13.87
C TYR A 110 15.85 -7.07 -12.88
N CYS A 111 15.58 -7.40 -11.62
CA CYS A 111 16.59 -7.50 -10.57
C CYS A 111 17.31 -8.86 -10.54
N HIS A 112 16.92 -9.83 -11.37
CA HIS A 112 17.36 -11.22 -11.31
C HIS A 112 17.23 -11.84 -9.90
N LYS A 113 16.18 -11.48 -9.16
CA LYS A 113 15.92 -11.94 -7.79
C LYS A 113 14.47 -12.40 -7.66
N PHE A 114 14.27 -13.71 -7.65
CA PHE A 114 12.97 -14.34 -7.49
C PHE A 114 12.66 -14.56 -6.01
N MET A 115 11.48 -14.12 -5.59
CA MET A 115 11.04 -14.17 -4.19
C MET A 115 9.60 -14.71 -4.13
N ASP A 116 9.35 -15.63 -3.21
CA ASP A 116 8.00 -16.04 -2.83
C ASP A 116 7.39 -15.00 -1.89
N VAL A 117 6.06 -15.04 -1.69
CA VAL A 117 5.34 -14.14 -0.77
C VAL A 117 5.98 -14.12 0.63
N LYS A 118 6.31 -15.30 1.17
CA LYS A 118 6.96 -15.47 2.47
C LYS A 118 8.32 -14.75 2.62
N ASP A 119 9.00 -14.46 1.51
CA ASP A 119 10.33 -13.85 1.53
C ASP A 119 10.26 -12.32 1.74
N TRP A 120 9.09 -11.72 1.51
CA TRP A 120 8.91 -10.27 1.61
C TRP A 120 7.73 -9.84 2.49
N ASP A 121 6.76 -10.72 2.74
CA ASP A 121 5.53 -10.44 3.50
C ASP A 121 5.62 -10.93 4.96
N TRP A 122 6.65 -10.47 5.70
CA TRP A 122 6.91 -10.84 7.10
C TRP A 122 6.98 -9.66 8.07
#